data_AF-A0A1E4RM51-F1
#
_entry.id   AF-A0A1E4RM51-F1
#
_cell.length_a   1.000
_cell.length_b   1.000
_cell.length_c   1.000
_cell.angle_alpha   90.00
_cell.angle_beta   90.00
_cell.angle_gamma   90.00
#
_symmetry.space_group_name_H-M   'P 1'
#
loop_
_entity.id
_entity.type
_entity.pdbx_description
1 polymer ?
#
loop_
_entity_poly.entity_id
_entity_poly.type
_entity_poly.pdbx_seq_one_letter_code
_entity_poly.pdbx_strand_id
1 'polypeptide(L)'
;MVKKTKSKSQGIPLDLDNCETLEHLKPIPKSRSSSITSIESDDGSISSVLKPPPRREFEELTAFESYIRDETWDNDFDYCHAHLSYYPPFILKEVHNNLDKIKPTMNKNSRKFRRRLQSHIKRHLMIEMEKCSGFKMDFDKVGIEETPTSVVYKFADNGDHGFDPDEEDLFGRHWKLELEVKCNNENPLVEVDYKAIPIGV
;
A
#
# COMPACT_ATOMS: atom_id res chain seq x y z
N MET A 1 -11.93 -42.47 7.32
CA MET A 1 -11.05 -41.28 7.34
C MET A 1 -11.45 -40.35 6.21
N VAL A 2 -12.18 -39.27 6.53
CA VAL A 2 -12.61 -38.28 5.54
C VAL A 2 -11.45 -37.31 5.32
N LYS A 3 -10.87 -37.30 4.11
CA LYS A 3 -9.85 -36.33 3.71
C LYS A 3 -10.52 -34.95 3.59
N LYS A 4 -10.22 -34.04 4.51
CA LYS A 4 -10.56 -32.62 4.39
C LYS A 4 -9.74 -32.02 3.25
N THR A 5 -10.38 -31.75 2.12
CA THR A 5 -9.86 -30.88 1.07
C THR A 5 -9.79 -29.46 1.61
N LYS A 6 -8.59 -28.90 1.76
CA LYS A 6 -8.39 -27.46 1.99
C LYS A 6 -8.95 -26.72 0.78
N SER A 7 -9.99 -25.94 0.97
CA SER A 7 -10.49 -24.99 -0.03
C SER A 7 -9.40 -23.94 -0.26
N LYS A 8 -8.77 -23.95 -1.43
CA LYS A 8 -8.07 -22.76 -1.93
C LYS A 8 -9.15 -21.71 -2.15
N SER A 9 -9.22 -20.69 -1.30
CA SER A 9 -9.87 -19.43 -1.65
C SER A 9 -9.03 -18.80 -2.75
N GLN A 10 -9.27 -19.20 -4.00
CA GLN A 10 -8.79 -18.41 -5.13
C GLN A 10 -9.67 -17.16 -5.15
N GLY A 11 -9.18 -16.07 -4.54
CA GLY A 11 -9.77 -14.76 -4.73
C GLY A 11 -9.92 -14.51 -6.23
N ILE A 12 -11.10 -14.10 -6.66
CA ILE A 12 -11.35 -13.73 -8.05
C ILE A 12 -10.44 -12.53 -8.33
N PRO A 13 -9.53 -12.59 -9.34
CA PRO A 13 -8.69 -11.47 -9.68
C PRO A 13 -9.53 -10.23 -9.99
N LEU A 14 -9.09 -9.07 -9.51
CA LEU A 14 -9.73 -7.80 -9.86
C LEU A 14 -9.54 -7.52 -11.34
N ASP A 15 -10.59 -7.00 -11.97
CA ASP A 15 -10.51 -6.48 -13.32
C ASP A 15 -9.91 -5.06 -13.30
N LEU A 16 -8.57 -5.01 -13.28
CA LEU A 16 -7.82 -3.76 -13.21
C LEU A 16 -7.93 -2.91 -14.48
N ASP A 17 -8.46 -3.45 -15.58
CA ASP A 17 -8.63 -2.71 -16.83
C ASP A 17 -10.01 -2.03 -16.91
N ASN A 18 -10.94 -2.38 -16.01
CA ASN A 18 -12.28 -1.79 -15.90
C ASN A 18 -12.54 -1.17 -14.51
N CYS A 19 -11.48 -0.76 -13.79
CA CYS A 19 -11.65 0.00 -12.54
C CYS A 19 -12.15 1.41 -12.86
N GLU A 20 -13.21 1.83 -12.17
CA GLU A 20 -13.73 3.20 -12.29
C GLU A 20 -12.73 4.20 -11.68
N THR A 21 -12.64 5.37 -12.30
CA THR A 21 -11.75 6.45 -11.88
C THR A 21 -12.49 7.42 -10.95
N LEU A 22 -11.81 7.88 -9.91
CA LEU A 22 -12.28 8.95 -9.04
C LEU A 22 -12.02 10.29 -9.74
N GLU A 23 -13.00 10.77 -10.50
CA GLU A 23 -12.88 12.02 -11.25
C GLU A 23 -13.03 13.27 -10.38
N HIS A 24 -13.78 13.17 -9.28
CA HIS A 24 -14.12 14.28 -8.39
C HIS A 24 -14.03 13.89 -6.93
N LEU A 25 -13.56 14.82 -6.11
CA LEU A 25 -13.50 14.69 -4.68
C LEU A 25 -14.90 14.84 -4.06
N LYS A 26 -15.03 14.26 -2.87
CA LYS A 26 -16.23 14.37 -2.05
C LYS A 26 -15.83 14.89 -0.66
N PRO A 27 -16.77 15.49 0.09
CA PRO A 27 -16.53 15.88 1.47
C PRO A 27 -16.02 14.72 2.32
N ILE A 28 -15.17 15.03 3.30
CA ILE A 28 -14.64 14.05 4.26
C ILE A 28 -15.80 13.30 4.96
N PRO A 29 -15.76 11.96 5.02
CA PRO A 29 -16.79 11.20 5.72
C PRO A 29 -16.92 11.58 7.19
N LYS A 30 -18.16 11.71 7.68
CA LYS A 30 -18.44 12.02 9.10
C LYS A 30 -17.90 10.95 10.07
N SER A 31 -17.73 9.72 9.59
CA SER A 31 -17.10 8.61 10.34
C SER A 31 -15.68 8.99 10.79
N ARG A 32 -14.94 9.76 10.00
CA ARG A 32 -13.55 10.15 10.29
C ARG A 32 -13.40 11.02 11.53
N SER A 33 -14.40 11.81 11.88
CA SER A 33 -14.37 12.66 13.08
C SER A 33 -14.14 11.87 14.37
N SER A 34 -14.48 10.57 14.40
CA SER A 34 -14.21 9.69 15.54
C SER A 34 -12.73 9.38 15.76
N SER A 35 -11.87 9.65 14.77
CA SER A 35 -10.42 9.42 14.83
C SER A 35 -9.61 10.64 15.30
N ILE A 36 -10.28 11.78 15.53
CA ILE A 36 -9.66 13.00 16.02
C ILE A 36 -9.55 12.94 17.55
N THR A 37 -8.36 13.22 18.09
CA THR A 37 -8.14 13.35 19.53
C THR A 37 -7.51 14.68 19.90
N SER A 38 -7.99 15.28 20.99
CA SER A 38 -7.41 16.50 21.55
C SER A 38 -6.18 16.17 22.39
N ILE A 39 -5.06 16.83 22.12
CA ILE A 39 -3.84 16.78 22.93
C ILE A 39 -3.63 18.17 23.53
N GLU A 40 -3.55 18.23 24.85
CA GLU A 40 -3.18 19.43 25.60
C GLU A 40 -1.65 19.49 25.69
N SER A 41 -1.08 20.58 25.18
CA SER A 41 0.36 20.86 25.24
C SER A 41 0.72 21.50 26.58
N ASP A 42 2.00 21.47 26.94
CA ASP A 42 2.52 22.02 28.21
C ASP A 42 2.26 23.53 28.40
N ASP A 43 1.95 24.26 27.32
CA ASP A 43 1.58 25.67 27.33
C ASP A 43 0.06 25.92 27.51
N GLY A 44 -0.73 24.87 27.71
CA GLY A 44 -2.19 24.92 27.83
C GLY A 44 -2.94 25.05 26.50
N SER A 45 -2.25 24.96 25.35
CA SER A 45 -2.90 24.92 24.04
C SER A 45 -3.46 23.52 23.76
N ILE A 46 -4.70 23.47 23.24
CA ILE A 46 -5.35 22.22 22.84
C ILE A 46 -5.24 22.11 21.31
N SER A 47 -4.53 21.09 20.85
CA SER A 47 -4.43 20.75 19.43
C SER A 47 -5.25 19.50 19.12
N SER A 48 -6.01 19.50 18.02
CA SER A 48 -6.65 18.29 17.51
C SER A 48 -5.67 17.53 16.63
N VAL A 49 -5.39 16.28 16.97
CA VAL A 49 -4.51 15.40 16.20
C VAL A 49 -5.31 14.22 15.69
N LEU A 50 -5.25 14.00 14.37
CA LEU A 50 -5.79 12.80 13.74
C LEU A 50 -4.90 11.60 14.09
N LYS A 51 -5.49 10.56 14.68
CA LYS A 51 -4.77 9.31 14.91
C LYS A 51 -4.31 8.69 13.59
N PRO A 52 -3.25 7.88 13.55
CA PRO A 52 -2.93 7.10 12.37
C PRO A 52 -4.08 6.13 12.03
N PRO A 53 -4.37 5.87 10.74
CA PRO A 53 -5.38 4.91 10.36
C PRO A 53 -5.03 3.51 10.87
N PRO A 54 -6.02 2.69 11.23
CA PRO A 54 -5.78 1.34 11.74
C PRO A 54 -5.15 0.46 10.65
N ARG A 55 -4.03 -0.17 10.99
CA ARG A 55 -3.29 -1.05 10.08
C ARG A 55 -4.10 -2.30 9.73
N ARG A 56 -4.27 -2.55 8.43
CA ARG A 56 -4.85 -3.78 7.86
C ARG A 56 -3.76 -4.68 7.30
N GLU A 57 -3.87 -5.99 7.55
CA GLU A 57 -2.86 -6.98 7.16
C GLU A 57 -3.38 -7.87 6.02
N PHE A 58 -2.54 -8.10 5.01
CA PHE A 58 -2.85 -8.87 3.82
C PHE A 58 -1.70 -9.84 3.49
N GLU A 59 -2.05 -11.00 2.95
CA GLU A 59 -1.08 -12.02 2.47
C GLU A 59 -1.15 -12.22 0.95
N GLU A 60 -2.20 -11.69 0.31
CA GLU A 60 -2.46 -11.82 -1.12
C GLU A 60 -2.63 -10.45 -1.78
N LEU A 61 -2.01 -10.27 -2.95
CA LEU A 61 -2.09 -9.03 -3.73
C LEU A 61 -3.53 -8.65 -4.05
N THR A 62 -4.36 -9.61 -4.46
CA THR A 62 -5.76 -9.35 -4.85
C THR A 62 -6.60 -8.83 -3.69
N ALA A 63 -6.36 -9.29 -2.45
CA ALA A 63 -7.06 -8.79 -1.28
C ALA A 63 -6.61 -7.36 -0.92
N PHE A 64 -5.30 -7.09 -1.05
CA PHE A 64 -4.72 -5.76 -0.87
C PHE A 64 -5.22 -4.74 -1.91
N GLU A 65 -5.24 -5.12 -3.19
CA GLU A 65 -5.76 -4.29 -4.28
C GLU A 65 -7.27 -4.02 -4.11
N SER A 66 -8.03 -5.03 -3.66
CA SER A 66 -9.47 -4.88 -3.41
C SER A 66 -9.71 -3.89 -2.29
N TYR A 67 -8.90 -3.96 -1.23
CA TYR A 67 -8.97 -3.04 -0.11
C TYR A 67 -8.74 -1.59 -0.56
N ILE A 68 -7.67 -1.30 -1.31
CA ILE A 68 -7.38 0.06 -1.80
C ILE A 68 -8.54 0.60 -2.63
N ARG A 69 -9.09 -0.25 -3.51
CA ARG A 69 -10.24 0.09 -4.33
C ARG A 69 -11.46 0.42 -3.47
N ASP A 70 -11.78 -0.47 -2.53
CA ASP A 70 -12.96 -0.34 -1.67
C ASP A 70 -12.88 0.91 -0.77
N GLU A 71 -11.70 1.28 -0.26
CA GLU A 71 -11.48 2.55 0.46
C GLU A 71 -11.76 3.78 -0.41
N THR A 72 -11.54 3.69 -1.72
CA THR A 72 -11.91 4.75 -2.66
C THR A 72 -13.44 4.87 -2.79
N TRP A 73 -14.13 3.73 -2.92
CA TRP A 73 -15.60 3.67 -2.99
C TRP A 73 -16.27 4.16 -1.71
N ASP A 74 -15.69 3.83 -0.57
CA ASP A 74 -16.14 4.24 0.75
C ASP A 74 -15.74 5.70 1.08
N ASN A 75 -15.02 6.36 0.16
CA ASN A 75 -14.59 7.74 0.29
C ASN A 75 -13.61 7.97 1.46
N ASP A 76 -12.83 6.95 1.84
CA ASP A 76 -11.83 6.97 2.92
C ASP A 76 -10.37 6.76 2.44
N PHE A 77 -10.14 6.79 1.12
CA PHE A 77 -8.85 6.58 0.45
C PHE A 77 -7.67 7.41 0.96
N ASP A 78 -7.91 8.61 1.45
CA ASP A 78 -6.93 9.57 1.98
C ASP A 78 -6.60 9.33 3.47
N TYR A 79 -7.19 8.30 4.09
CA TYR A 79 -6.96 7.91 5.48
C TYR A 79 -6.93 6.39 5.63
N CYS A 80 -5.90 5.74 5.08
CA CYS A 80 -5.76 4.29 5.12
C CYS A 80 -4.35 3.81 5.46
N HIS A 81 -4.23 2.63 6.06
CA HIS A 81 -2.95 1.94 6.32
C HIS A 81 -3.09 0.45 6.02
N ALA A 82 -2.43 0.01 4.95
CA ALA A 82 -2.42 -1.38 4.52
C ALA A 82 -1.00 -1.95 4.54
N HIS A 83 -0.87 -3.16 5.05
CA HIS A 83 0.37 -3.92 5.04
C HIS A 83 0.17 -5.26 4.33
N LEU A 84 1.02 -5.55 3.36
CA LEU A 84 0.98 -6.76 2.54
C LEU A 84 2.29 -7.54 2.72
N SER A 85 2.19 -8.82 3.06
CA SER A 85 3.33 -9.74 3.14
C SER A 85 3.13 -10.89 2.16
N TYR A 86 3.90 -10.92 1.07
CA TYR A 86 3.66 -11.84 -0.04
C TYR A 86 4.95 -12.33 -0.71
N TYR A 87 4.82 -13.42 -1.47
CA TYR A 87 5.87 -13.87 -2.39
C TYR A 87 5.67 -13.21 -3.76
N PRO A 88 6.64 -12.44 -4.27
CA PRO A 88 6.50 -11.80 -5.56
C PRO A 88 6.22 -12.79 -6.70
N PRO A 89 5.40 -12.45 -7.70
CA PRO A 89 5.04 -13.35 -8.81
C PRO A 89 6.25 -13.93 -9.54
N PHE A 90 7.34 -13.15 -9.62
CA PHE A 90 8.56 -13.57 -10.29
C PHE A 90 9.32 -14.69 -9.57
N ILE A 91 9.12 -14.82 -8.25
CA ILE A 91 9.62 -15.92 -7.41
C ILE A 91 8.74 -17.14 -7.58
N LEU A 92 7.42 -16.98 -7.42
CA LEU A 92 6.45 -18.06 -7.59
C LEU A 92 6.59 -18.74 -8.95
N LYS A 93 6.80 -17.96 -10.01
CA LYS A 93 7.10 -18.47 -11.36
C LYS A 93 8.41 -19.27 -11.42
N GLU A 94 9.47 -18.80 -10.77
CA GLU A 94 10.80 -19.46 -10.78
C GLU A 94 10.79 -20.79 -10.03
N VAL A 95 9.93 -20.95 -9.01
CA VAL A 95 9.80 -22.18 -8.23
C VAL A 95 8.59 -23.04 -8.64
N HIS A 96 7.90 -22.69 -9.71
CA HIS A 96 6.69 -23.35 -10.20
C HIS A 96 5.60 -23.51 -9.11
N ASN A 97 5.38 -22.46 -8.32
CA ASN A 97 4.45 -22.43 -7.19
C ASN A 97 4.74 -23.46 -6.08
N ASN A 98 5.95 -24.03 -6.04
CA ASN A 98 6.39 -24.91 -4.97
C ASN A 98 7.41 -24.17 -4.09
N LEU A 99 6.96 -23.70 -2.92
CA LEU A 99 7.78 -22.92 -2.00
C LEU A 99 8.97 -23.71 -1.44
N ASP A 100 8.91 -25.05 -1.41
CA ASP A 100 10.02 -25.90 -0.97
C ASP A 100 11.24 -25.83 -1.92
N LYS A 101 11.03 -25.33 -3.15
CA LYS A 101 12.08 -25.13 -4.15
C LYS A 101 12.73 -23.75 -4.07
N ILE A 102 12.37 -22.91 -3.10
CA ILE A 102 13.01 -21.62 -2.88
C ILE A 102 14.48 -21.85 -2.55
N LYS A 103 15.36 -21.21 -3.32
CA LYS A 103 16.81 -21.28 -3.06
C LYS A 103 17.17 -20.28 -1.95
N PRO A 104 18.13 -20.61 -1.06
CA PRO A 104 18.63 -19.67 -0.05
C PRO A 104 19.26 -18.40 -0.62
N THR A 105 19.51 -18.33 -1.93
CA THR A 105 20.02 -17.14 -2.62
C THR A 105 18.91 -16.25 -3.19
N MET A 106 17.64 -16.64 -3.07
CA MET A 106 16.49 -15.84 -3.50
C MET A 106 16.07 -14.88 -2.38
N ASN A 107 16.91 -13.90 -2.07
CA ASN A 107 16.67 -12.91 -1.02
C ASN A 107 17.40 -11.60 -1.35
N LYS A 108 17.42 -10.65 -0.41
CA LYS A 108 18.05 -9.33 -0.62
C LYS A 108 19.51 -9.39 -1.07
N ASN A 109 20.28 -10.42 -0.69
CA ASN A 109 21.71 -10.50 -0.99
C ASN A 109 21.96 -10.83 -2.49
N SER A 110 20.92 -11.26 -3.21
CA SER A 110 21.02 -11.51 -4.65
C SER A 110 20.73 -10.26 -5.46
N ARG A 111 21.71 -9.83 -6.25
CA ARG A 111 21.55 -8.74 -7.24
C ARG A 111 20.43 -9.03 -8.24
N LYS A 112 20.25 -10.30 -8.65
CA LYS A 112 19.16 -10.73 -9.54
C LYS A 112 17.81 -10.50 -8.86
N PHE A 113 17.68 -10.88 -7.58
CA PHE A 113 16.47 -10.69 -6.78
C PHE A 113 16.13 -9.20 -6.67
N ARG A 114 17.07 -8.37 -6.19
CA ARG A 114 16.87 -6.92 -6.03
C ARG A 114 16.42 -6.24 -7.33
N ARG A 115 17.06 -6.57 -8.46
CA ARG A 115 16.70 -6.01 -9.78
C ARG A 115 15.28 -6.40 -10.19
N ARG A 116 14.90 -7.67 -10.03
CA ARG A 116 13.55 -8.15 -10.37
C ARG A 116 12.50 -7.54 -9.44
N LEU A 117 12.82 -7.39 -8.16
CA LEU A 117 11.94 -6.74 -7.19
C LEU A 117 11.71 -5.26 -7.55
N GLN A 118 12.76 -4.48 -7.79
CA GLN A 118 12.61 -3.08 -8.23
C GLN A 118 11.79 -2.96 -9.52
N SER A 119 12.01 -3.86 -10.48
CA SER A 119 11.21 -3.90 -11.70
C SER A 119 9.75 -4.26 -11.43
N HIS A 120 9.48 -5.14 -10.46
CA HIS A 120 8.12 -5.51 -10.08
C HIS A 120 7.41 -4.35 -9.38
N ILE A 121 8.06 -3.66 -8.45
CA ILE A 121 7.51 -2.49 -7.76
C ILE A 121 7.03 -1.45 -8.78
N LYS A 122 7.89 -1.06 -9.72
CA LYS A 122 7.61 0.03 -10.67
C LYS A 122 6.65 -0.33 -11.81
N ARG A 123 6.61 -1.59 -12.23
CA ARG A 123 5.84 -2.01 -13.43
C ARG A 123 4.53 -2.72 -13.11
N HIS A 124 4.35 -3.10 -11.86
CA HIS A 124 3.19 -3.86 -11.41
C HIS A 124 2.64 -3.20 -10.17
N LEU A 125 3.29 -3.34 -9.01
CA LEU A 125 2.71 -2.90 -7.73
C LEU A 125 2.18 -1.46 -7.75
N MET A 126 3.01 -0.47 -8.12
CA MET A 126 2.58 0.94 -8.16
C MET A 126 1.50 1.20 -9.22
N ILE A 127 1.62 0.61 -10.41
CA ILE A 127 0.68 0.81 -11.51
C ILE A 127 -0.68 0.15 -11.18
N GLU A 128 -0.65 -1.03 -10.57
CA GLU A 128 -1.84 -1.78 -10.18
C GLU A 128 -2.56 -1.07 -9.01
N MET A 129 -1.80 -0.49 -8.07
CA MET A 129 -2.34 0.38 -7.01
C MET A 129 -3.03 1.64 -7.57
N GLU A 130 -2.39 2.35 -8.49
CA GLU A 130 -2.97 3.54 -9.16
C GLU A 130 -4.25 3.18 -9.93
N LYS A 131 -4.24 2.05 -10.65
CA LYS A 131 -5.43 1.56 -11.36
C LYS A 131 -6.58 1.24 -10.41
N CYS A 132 -6.31 0.57 -9.30
CA CYS A 132 -7.38 0.14 -8.39
C CYS A 132 -7.85 1.25 -7.45
N SER A 133 -6.99 2.23 -7.12
CA SER A 133 -7.38 3.43 -6.35
C SER A 133 -8.21 4.41 -7.16
N GLY A 134 -8.11 4.38 -8.49
CA GLY A 134 -8.88 5.25 -9.37
C GLY A 134 -8.40 6.71 -9.41
N PHE A 135 -7.27 7.03 -8.78
CA PHE A 135 -6.63 8.35 -8.84
C PHE A 135 -5.14 8.21 -9.14
N LYS A 136 -4.52 9.29 -9.64
CA LYS A 136 -3.12 9.26 -10.09
C LYS A 136 -2.19 9.14 -8.89
N MET A 137 -1.22 8.23 -8.94
CA MET A 137 -0.17 8.07 -7.94
C MET A 137 1.21 8.33 -8.57
N ASP A 138 1.84 9.44 -8.23
CA ASP A 138 3.15 9.84 -8.73
C ASP A 138 4.24 9.59 -7.68
N PHE A 139 4.51 8.31 -7.41
CA PHE A 139 5.48 7.92 -6.38
C PHE A 139 6.92 8.28 -6.75
N ASP A 140 7.47 9.25 -6.03
CA ASP A 140 8.88 9.59 -6.07
C ASP A 140 9.70 8.71 -5.15
N LYS A 141 10.93 8.39 -5.59
CA LYS A 141 11.87 7.62 -4.77
C LYS A 141 12.50 8.52 -3.73
N VAL A 142 12.06 8.36 -2.48
CA VAL A 142 12.58 9.11 -1.32
C VAL A 142 13.90 8.54 -0.82
N GLY A 143 14.05 7.20 -0.79
CA GLY A 143 15.23 6.61 -0.19
C GLY A 143 15.38 5.11 -0.35
N ILE A 144 16.56 4.62 0.04
CA ILE A 144 16.82 3.19 0.26
C ILE A 144 17.56 3.06 1.58
N GLU A 145 17.03 2.24 2.47
CA GLU A 145 17.70 1.87 3.72
C GLU A 145 18.16 0.42 3.61
N GLU A 146 19.47 0.21 3.65
CA GLU A 146 20.07 -1.12 3.59
C GLU A 146 20.73 -1.42 4.93
N THR A 147 20.26 -2.49 5.56
CA THR A 147 20.83 -3.05 6.78
C THR A 147 21.46 -4.41 6.46
N PRO A 148 22.24 -5.01 7.38
CA PRO A 148 22.74 -6.37 7.20
C PRO A 148 21.63 -7.40 6.97
N THR A 149 20.43 -7.19 7.52
CA THR A 149 19.30 -8.13 7.49
C THR A 149 18.20 -7.76 6.49
N SER A 150 18.07 -6.50 6.10
CA SER A 150 16.98 -6.03 5.23
C SER A 150 17.42 -4.96 4.23
N VAL A 151 16.63 -4.80 3.16
CA VAL A 151 16.64 -3.61 2.30
C VAL A 151 15.21 -3.09 2.24
N VAL A 152 15.04 -1.80 2.54
CA VAL A 152 13.77 -1.07 2.47
C VAL A 152 13.86 -0.02 1.37
N TYR A 153 12.94 -0.06 0.43
CA TYR A 153 12.74 0.97 -0.59
C TYR A 153 11.62 1.89 -0.12
N LYS A 154 11.89 3.19 -0.05
CA LYS A 154 10.92 4.19 0.40
C LYS A 154 10.52 5.08 -0.77
N PHE A 155 9.21 5.22 -0.94
CA PHE A 155 8.58 6.09 -1.92
C PHE A 155 7.55 6.97 -1.23
N ALA A 156 7.37 8.17 -1.74
CA ALA A 156 6.31 9.06 -1.30
C ALA A 156 5.72 9.80 -2.49
N ASP A 157 4.45 10.11 -2.39
CA ASP A 157 3.73 10.98 -3.30
C ASP A 157 3.12 12.11 -2.46
N ASN A 158 3.52 13.34 -2.75
CA ASN A 158 2.99 14.55 -2.12
C ASN A 158 2.35 15.47 -3.16
N GLY A 159 1.98 14.93 -4.33
CA GLY A 159 1.29 15.66 -5.38
C GLY A 159 -0.18 15.89 -5.06
N ASP A 160 -0.88 16.35 -6.09
CA ASP A 160 -2.31 16.64 -6.15
C ASP A 160 -3.15 15.40 -6.59
N HIS A 161 -2.50 14.25 -6.76
CA HIS A 161 -3.12 12.97 -7.13
C HIS A 161 -4.00 13.02 -8.40
N GLY A 162 -3.78 14.03 -9.25
CA GLY A 162 -4.55 14.29 -10.47
C GLY A 162 -5.82 15.13 -10.28
N PHE A 163 -6.07 15.69 -9.09
CA PHE A 163 -7.20 16.57 -8.80
C PHE A 163 -6.84 18.05 -8.98
N ASP A 164 -7.87 18.90 -9.12
CA ASP A 164 -7.70 20.34 -9.16
C ASP A 164 -7.45 20.88 -7.74
N PRO A 165 -6.41 21.71 -7.51
CA PRO A 165 -6.14 22.30 -6.20
C PRO A 165 -7.33 23.08 -5.61
N ASP A 166 -8.14 23.75 -6.43
CA ASP A 166 -9.33 24.47 -5.97
C ASP A 166 -10.39 23.49 -5.40
N GLU A 167 -10.46 22.27 -5.95
CA GLU A 167 -11.35 21.20 -5.46
C GLU A 167 -10.82 20.58 -4.16
N GLU A 168 -9.51 20.37 -4.06
CA GLU A 168 -8.88 19.91 -2.81
C GLU A 168 -9.14 20.91 -1.66
N ASP A 169 -8.93 22.21 -1.91
CA ASP A 169 -9.17 23.28 -0.95
C ASP A 169 -10.65 23.37 -0.56
N LEU A 170 -11.57 23.23 -1.53
CA LEU A 170 -13.01 23.26 -1.29
C LEU A 170 -13.47 22.19 -0.30
N PHE A 171 -12.89 20.99 -0.39
CA PHE A 171 -13.20 19.87 0.50
C PHE A 171 -12.23 19.70 1.67
N GLY A 172 -11.20 20.56 1.76
CA GLY A 172 -10.14 20.50 2.77
C GLY A 172 -9.40 19.17 2.75
N ARG A 173 -9.10 18.67 1.55
CA ARG A 173 -8.70 17.28 1.34
C ARG A 173 -7.36 17.21 0.61
N HIS A 174 -6.30 17.40 1.38
CA HIS A 174 -4.93 17.15 0.94
C HIS A 174 -4.38 15.95 1.69
N TRP A 175 -3.68 15.07 1.00
CA TRP A 175 -3.03 13.92 1.62
C TRP A 175 -1.75 13.57 0.90
N LYS A 176 -0.89 12.83 1.59
CA LYS A 176 0.31 12.23 1.01
C LYS A 176 0.18 10.72 1.04
N LEU A 177 0.87 10.07 0.11
CA LEU A 177 1.04 8.64 0.10
C LEU A 177 2.46 8.29 0.52
N GLU A 178 2.59 7.29 1.38
CA GLU A 178 3.88 6.69 1.74
C GLU A 178 3.84 5.21 1.39
N LEU A 179 4.86 4.74 0.69
CA LEU A 179 5.00 3.35 0.30
C LEU A 179 6.40 2.85 0.67
N GLU A 180 6.45 1.86 1.56
CA GLU A 180 7.67 1.16 1.92
C GLU A 180 7.63 -0.28 1.40
N VAL A 181 8.67 -0.71 0.69
CA VAL A 181 8.82 -2.09 0.23
C VAL A 181 10.08 -2.69 0.82
N LYS A 182 9.93 -3.70 1.67
CA LYS A 182 11.00 -4.34 2.41
C LYS A 182 11.21 -5.78 1.95
N CYS A 183 12.48 -6.16 1.84
CA CYS A 183 12.91 -7.54 1.64
C CYS A 183 14.04 -7.89 2.62
N ASN A 184 14.14 -9.17 3.00
CA ASN A 184 15.08 -9.64 4.01
C ASN A 184 16.19 -10.54 3.42
N ASN A 185 17.13 -10.98 4.27
CA ASN A 185 18.26 -11.86 3.92
C ASN A 185 17.98 -13.35 4.07
N GLU A 186 16.81 -13.75 4.54
CA GLU A 186 16.50 -15.15 4.88
C GLU A 186 15.67 -15.81 3.79
N ASN A 187 14.71 -15.09 3.23
CA ASN A 187 13.73 -15.62 2.29
C ASN A 187 13.32 -14.55 1.24
N PRO A 188 12.58 -14.96 0.18
CA PRO A 188 12.10 -14.05 -0.85
C PRO A 188 10.81 -13.31 -0.46
N LEU A 189 10.37 -13.37 0.79
CA LEU A 189 9.17 -12.67 1.23
C LEU A 189 9.38 -11.16 1.12
N VAL A 190 8.35 -10.49 0.63
CA VAL A 190 8.33 -9.04 0.48
C VAL A 190 7.20 -8.49 1.34
N GLU A 191 7.55 -7.50 2.16
CA GLU A 191 6.64 -6.72 2.97
C GLU A 191 6.41 -5.38 2.28
N VAL A 192 5.17 -4.96 2.13
CA VAL A 192 4.75 -3.67 1.60
C VAL A 192 3.94 -2.98 2.67
N ASP A 193 4.29 -1.75 3.01
CA ASP A 193 3.56 -0.89 3.94
C ASP A 193 3.11 0.35 3.16
N TYR A 194 1.80 0.49 2.97
CA TYR A 194 1.17 1.59 2.23
C TYR A 194 0.32 2.42 3.20
N LYS A 195 0.52 3.74 3.15
CA LYS A 195 -0.24 4.70 3.96
C LYS A 195 -0.73 5.85 3.10
N ALA A 196 -1.98 6.23 3.27
CA ALA A 196 -2.50 7.53 2.87
C ALA A 196 -2.76 8.35 4.13
N ILE A 197 -2.16 9.53 4.20
CA ILE A 197 -2.12 10.36 5.41
C ILE A 197 -2.56 11.77 5.06
N PRO A 198 -3.62 12.30 5.68
CA PRO A 198 -4.05 13.68 5.48
C PRO A 198 -2.96 14.68 5.86
N ILE A 199 -2.83 15.75 5.08
CA ILE A 199 -1.92 16.87 5.32
C ILE A 199 -2.78 18.07 5.73
N GLY A 200 -2.49 18.66 6.90
CA GLY A 200 -3.18 19.87 7.37
C GLY A 200 -4.49 19.61 8.11
N VAL A 201 -4.46 18.76 9.14
CA VAL A 201 -5.55 18.65 10.14
C VAL A 201 -5.42 19.73 11.20
#